data_AF-A0A7S2DSI6-F1
#
_entry.id   AF-A0A7S2DSI6-F1
#
_cell.length_a   1.000
_cell.length_b   1.000
_cell.length_c   1.000
_cell.angle_alpha   90.00
_cell.angle_beta   90.00
_cell.angle_gamma   90.00
#
_symmetry.space_group_name_H-M   'P 1'
#
loop_
_entity.id
_entity.type
_entity.pdbx_description
1 polymer ?
#
loop_
_entity_poly.entity_id
_entity_poly.type
_entity_poly.pdbx_seq_one_letter_code
_entity_poly.pdbx_strand_id
1 'polypeptide(L)'
;KIFTWKQPIPCSSYLIALAVGDLESRDISDRCRVWSEPSMVEAVRFEFDQTETFLKVAEDLAGPYRWTRYDVLCLPPSFPFGGMENPCLTFVTPTLLAGDKSLADVVAHEIAHSWTGNLVTNATWTHFWLNEGWTRWFELTI
;
A
#
# COMPACT_ATOMS: atom_id res chain seq x y z
N LYS A 1 15.92 -10.08 18.00
CA LYS A 1 16.58 -10.13 16.67
C LYS A 1 16.87 -8.69 16.26
N ILE A 2 18.00 -8.43 15.60
CA ILE A 2 18.28 -7.12 14.99
C ILE A 2 17.90 -7.23 13.52
N PHE A 3 17.14 -6.25 13.04
CA PHE A 3 16.76 -6.15 11.65
C PHE A 3 17.26 -4.82 11.09
N THR A 4 17.62 -4.79 9.82
CA THR A 4 18.18 -3.62 9.15
C THR A 4 17.44 -3.41 7.84
N TRP A 5 17.03 -2.16 7.59
CA TRP A 5 16.37 -1.75 6.37
C TRP A 5 17.06 -0.52 5.79
N LYS A 6 16.98 -0.39 4.47
CA LYS A 6 17.48 0.76 3.72
C LYS A 6 16.48 1.09 2.62
N GLN A 7 15.95 2.31 2.64
CA GLN A 7 15.17 2.86 1.55
C GLN A 7 16.10 3.72 0.67
N PRO A 8 16.49 3.24 -0.53
CA PRO A 8 17.43 3.98 -1.39
C PRO A 8 16.76 5.14 -2.14
N ILE A 9 15.43 5.15 -2.28
CA ILE A 9 14.70 6.19 -2.99
C ILE A 9 14.34 7.30 -2.00
N PRO A 10 14.70 8.57 -2.26
CA PRO A 10 14.31 9.67 -1.40
C PRO A 10 12.79 9.76 -1.25
N CYS A 11 12.32 9.90 -0.02
CA CYS A 11 10.90 10.06 0.29
C CYS A 11 10.73 11.09 1.41
N SER A 12 9.56 11.71 1.48
CA SER A 12 9.20 12.64 2.56
C SER A 12 9.13 11.91 3.91
N SER A 13 9.49 12.58 5.00
CA SER A 13 9.63 11.94 6.31
C SER A 13 8.34 11.36 6.88
N TYR A 14 7.17 11.86 6.46
CA TYR A 14 5.87 11.34 6.90
C TYR A 14 5.60 9.90 6.41
N LEU A 15 6.34 9.45 5.39
CA LEU A 15 6.24 8.11 4.81
C LEU A 15 7.05 7.06 5.57
N ILE A 16 7.87 7.47 6.55
CA ILE A 16 8.61 6.54 7.40
C ILE A 16 7.62 5.71 8.22
N ALA A 17 7.73 4.39 8.12
CA ALA A 17 6.89 3.44 8.83
C ALA A 17 7.69 2.38 9.57
N LEU A 18 7.11 1.85 10.63
CA LEU A 18 7.62 0.71 11.38
C LEU A 18 6.46 -0.12 11.93
N ALA A 19 6.51 -1.43 11.71
CA ALA A 19 5.63 -2.39 12.36
C ALA A 19 6.46 -3.48 13.01
N VAL A 20 6.09 -3.85 14.24
CA VAL A 20 6.70 -4.94 15.00
C VAL A 20 5.58 -5.73 15.66
N GLY A 21 5.53 -7.02 15.41
CA GLY A 21 4.50 -7.91 15.93
C GLY A 21 4.77 -9.36 15.53
N ASP A 22 3.84 -10.24 15.86
CA ASP A 22 3.81 -11.60 15.33
C ASP A 22 3.21 -11.57 13.93
N LEU A 23 4.08 -11.55 12.92
CA LEU A 23 3.71 -11.34 11.51
C LEU A 23 4.08 -12.54 10.67
N GLU A 24 3.10 -13.04 9.92
CA GLU A 24 3.30 -13.97 8.82
C GLU A 24 3.10 -13.28 7.47
N SER A 25 3.59 -13.92 6.40
CA SER A 25 3.41 -13.40 5.06
C SER A 25 3.01 -14.45 4.05
N ARG A 26 2.37 -14.01 2.96
CA ARG A 26 2.06 -14.81 1.77
C ARG A 26 2.37 -14.00 0.53
N ASP A 27 3.06 -14.62 -0.42
CA ASP A 27 3.32 -14.02 -1.73
C ASP A 27 2.04 -14.00 -2.57
N ILE A 28 1.80 -12.88 -3.25
CA ILE A 28 0.80 -12.72 -4.32
C ILE A 28 1.48 -12.87 -5.68
N SER A 29 2.65 -12.24 -5.85
CA SER A 29 3.50 -12.28 -7.04
C SER A 29 4.98 -12.23 -6.64
N ASP A 30 5.89 -12.19 -7.61
CA ASP A 30 7.33 -12.05 -7.37
C ASP A 30 7.72 -10.73 -6.67
N ARG A 31 6.82 -9.72 -6.68
CA ARG A 31 7.06 -8.38 -6.12
C ARG A 31 5.96 -7.87 -5.18
N CYS A 32 4.89 -8.65 -5.00
CA CYS A 32 3.77 -8.29 -4.13
C CYS A 32 3.54 -9.37 -3.08
N ARG A 33 3.39 -8.94 -1.82
CA ARG A 33 3.20 -9.84 -0.67
C ARG A 33 2.28 -9.19 0.35
N VAL A 34 1.48 -10.02 1.03
CA VAL A 34 0.71 -9.58 2.19
C VAL A 34 1.39 -9.99 3.49
N TRP A 35 1.20 -9.18 4.52
CA TRP A 35 1.60 -9.43 5.90
C TRP A 35 0.40 -9.24 6.81
N SER A 36 0.27 -10.08 7.84
CA SER A 36 -0.69 -9.91 8.93
C SER A 36 -0.36 -10.82 10.10
N GLU A 37 -1.16 -10.79 11.15
CA GLU A 37 -1.15 -11.82 12.19
C GLU A 37 -1.45 -13.20 11.58
N PRO A 38 -0.89 -14.29 12.13
CA PRO A 38 -1.05 -15.65 11.57
C PRO A 38 -2.51 -16.07 11.35
N SER A 39 -3.42 -15.60 12.22
CA SER A 39 -4.85 -15.91 12.16
C SER A 39 -5.58 -15.28 10.97
N MET A 40 -5.03 -14.22 10.37
CA MET A 40 -5.68 -13.44 9.31
C MET A 40 -4.98 -13.54 7.95
N VAL A 41 -3.73 -13.99 7.88
CA VAL A 41 -2.90 -13.88 6.67
C VAL A 41 -3.53 -14.52 5.42
N GLU A 42 -4.27 -15.61 5.56
CA GLU A 42 -4.96 -16.24 4.42
C GLU A 42 -6.17 -15.42 3.93
N ALA A 43 -6.93 -14.82 4.86
CA ALA A 43 -8.04 -13.94 4.51
C ALA A 43 -7.53 -12.67 3.82
N VAL A 44 -6.45 -12.08 4.35
CA VAL A 44 -5.77 -10.92 3.74
C VAL A 44 -5.24 -11.25 2.35
N ARG A 45 -4.65 -12.44 2.17
CA ARG A 45 -4.18 -12.90 0.86
C ARG A 45 -5.33 -13.02 -0.13
N PHE A 46 -6.44 -13.62 0.28
CA PHE A 46 -7.62 -13.76 -0.57
C PHE A 46 -8.18 -12.39 -0.97
N GLU A 47 -8.33 -11.47 -0.01
CA GLU A 47 -8.92 -10.15 -0.26
C GLU A 47 -8.10 -9.32 -1.26
N PHE A 48 -6.77 -9.42 -1.20
CA PHE A 48 -5.86 -8.53 -1.94
C PHE A 48 -5.04 -9.24 -3.03
N ASP A 49 -5.41 -10.44 -3.47
CA ASP A 49 -4.68 -11.14 -4.54
C ASP A 49 -4.68 -10.40 -5.90
N GLN A 50 -5.53 -9.38 -6.07
CA GLN A 50 -5.59 -8.52 -7.25
C GLN A 50 -4.50 -7.43 -7.27
N THR A 51 -3.71 -7.30 -6.21
CA THR A 51 -2.67 -6.24 -6.05
C THR A 51 -1.71 -6.16 -7.24
N GLU A 52 -1.20 -7.28 -7.75
CA GLU A 52 -0.29 -7.28 -8.91
C GLU A 52 -0.99 -6.80 -10.19
N THR A 53 -2.27 -7.10 -10.36
CA THR A 53 -3.06 -6.63 -11.50
C THR A 53 -3.22 -5.11 -11.44
N PHE A 54 -3.61 -4.57 -10.29
CA PHE A 54 -3.70 -3.13 -10.08
C PHE A 54 -2.37 -2.42 -10.34
N LEU A 55 -1.27 -3.00 -9.84
CA LEU A 55 0.06 -2.43 -10.02
C LEU A 55 0.48 -2.38 -11.50
N LYS A 56 0.18 -3.42 -12.28
CA LYS A 56 0.45 -3.44 -13.72
C LYS A 56 -0.36 -2.39 -14.48
N VAL A 57 -1.65 -2.25 -14.18
CA VAL A 57 -2.49 -1.22 -14.79
C VAL A 57 -1.95 0.17 -14.46
N ALA A 58 -1.56 0.41 -13.20
CA ALA A 58 -0.96 1.67 -12.80
C ALA A 58 0.36 1.96 -13.53
N GLU A 59 1.21 0.95 -13.72
CA GLU A 59 2.46 1.07 -14.48
C GLU A 59 2.23 1.41 -15.96
N ASP A 60 1.25 0.77 -16.59
CA ASP A 60 0.91 1.00 -18.00
C ASP A 60 0.39 2.44 -18.22
N LEU A 61 -0.28 3.01 -17.23
CA LEU A 61 -0.87 4.36 -17.29
C LEU A 61 0.11 5.48 -16.90
N ALA A 62 0.90 5.29 -15.84
CA ALA A 62 1.71 6.33 -15.22
C ALA A 62 3.23 6.13 -15.38
N GLY A 63 3.65 5.05 -16.05
CA GLY A 63 5.05 4.67 -16.22
C GLY A 63 5.56 3.77 -15.07
N PRO A 64 6.86 3.42 -15.07
CA PRO A 64 7.37 2.32 -14.25
C PRO A 64 7.25 2.55 -12.74
N TYR A 65 6.90 1.50 -11.99
CA TYR A 65 6.88 1.51 -10.53
C TYR A 65 8.31 1.50 -9.99
N ARG A 66 8.67 2.53 -9.21
CA ARG A 66 10.07 2.76 -8.82
C ARG A 66 10.48 2.08 -7.52
N TRP A 67 9.55 1.66 -6.67
CA TRP A 67 9.82 1.29 -5.27
C TRP A 67 10.20 -0.18 -5.05
N THR A 68 10.65 -0.88 -6.11
CA THR A 68 11.12 -2.28 -6.12
C THR A 68 10.07 -3.35 -5.83
N ARG A 69 9.33 -3.25 -4.73
CA ARG A 69 8.27 -4.18 -4.30
C ARG A 69 7.06 -3.42 -3.77
N TYR A 70 5.90 -4.06 -3.73
CA TYR A 70 4.68 -3.51 -3.17
C TYR A 70 4.06 -4.53 -2.22
N ASP A 71 4.32 -4.37 -0.93
CA ASP A 71 3.70 -5.22 0.09
C ASP A 71 2.52 -4.51 0.76
N VAL A 72 1.58 -5.31 1.28
CA VAL A 72 0.43 -4.83 2.06
C VAL A 72 0.50 -5.44 3.46
N LEU A 73 0.49 -4.61 4.49
CA LEU A 73 0.39 -5.03 5.89
C LEU A 73 -1.02 -4.73 6.42
N CYS A 74 -1.78 -5.78 6.70
CA CYS A 74 -3.06 -5.65 7.40
C CYS A 74 -2.79 -5.54 8.91
N LEU A 75 -3.07 -4.36 9.46
CA LEU A 75 -2.83 -4.01 10.86
C LEU A 75 -3.94 -4.51 11.80
N PRO A 76 -3.75 -4.41 13.14
CA PRO A 76 -4.83 -4.66 14.08
C PRO A 76 -6.02 -3.70 13.91
N PRO A 77 -7.22 -4.04 14.41
CA PRO A 77 -8.43 -3.22 14.26
C PRO A 77 -8.37 -1.80 14.84
N SER A 78 -7.34 -1.48 15.62
CA SER A 78 -7.10 -0.15 16.17
C SER A 78 -6.47 0.83 15.17
N PHE A 79 -6.15 0.41 13.95
CA PHE A 79 -5.62 1.31 12.93
C PHE A 79 -6.68 2.37 12.55
N PRO A 80 -6.37 3.68 12.62
CA PRO A 80 -7.39 4.73 12.54
C PRO A 80 -7.78 5.15 11.12
N PHE A 81 -7.17 4.58 10.08
CA PHE A 81 -7.37 4.96 8.68
C PHE A 81 -7.76 3.76 7.82
N GLY A 82 -8.21 4.02 6.58
CA GLY A 82 -8.43 2.95 5.58
C GLY A 82 -7.11 2.34 5.11
N GLY A 83 -6.16 3.19 4.73
CA GLY A 83 -4.80 2.81 4.39
C GLY A 83 -3.79 3.92 4.68
N MET A 84 -2.51 3.61 4.44
CA MET A 84 -1.40 4.55 4.45
C MET A 84 -0.35 4.09 3.44
N GLU A 85 0.09 5.00 2.58
CA GLU A 85 0.86 4.75 1.36
C GLU A 85 2.35 4.51 1.60
N ASN A 86 2.73 3.95 2.75
CA ASN A 86 4.11 3.78 3.15
C ASN A 86 4.89 3.02 2.06
N PRO A 87 5.96 3.61 1.46
CA PRO A 87 6.62 3.02 0.30
C PRO A 87 7.14 1.63 0.60
N CYS A 88 6.91 0.72 -0.35
CA CYS A 88 7.22 -0.71 -0.26
C CYS A 88 6.36 -1.53 0.71
N LEU A 89 5.58 -0.93 1.62
CA LEU A 89 4.78 -1.63 2.62
C LEU A 89 3.56 -0.80 3.04
N THR A 90 2.54 -0.79 2.19
CA THR A 90 1.26 -0.12 2.45
C THR A 90 0.59 -0.71 3.68
N PHE A 91 0.11 0.14 4.59
CA PHE A 91 -0.67 -0.31 5.74
C PHE A 91 -2.15 -0.24 5.40
N VAL A 92 -2.94 -1.24 5.83
CA VAL A 92 -4.39 -1.26 5.63
C VAL A 92 -5.11 -1.72 6.90
N THR A 93 -6.37 -1.29 7.04
CA THR A 93 -7.27 -1.73 8.10
C THR A 93 -7.87 -3.11 7.82
N PRO A 94 -8.11 -3.95 8.85
CA PRO A 94 -8.80 -5.22 8.67
C PRO A 94 -10.29 -5.06 8.34
N THR A 95 -10.86 -3.86 8.43
CA THR A 95 -12.24 -3.61 7.99
C THR A 95 -12.43 -3.75 6.49
N LEU A 96 -11.35 -3.83 5.71
CA LEU A 96 -11.40 -4.11 4.27
C LEU A 96 -11.60 -5.59 3.95
N LEU A 97 -11.47 -6.50 4.92
CA LEU A 97 -11.64 -7.94 4.73
C LEU A 97 -13.13 -8.31 4.65
N ALA A 98 -13.77 -7.91 3.54
CA ALA A 98 -15.19 -8.14 3.30
C ALA A 98 -15.49 -9.61 2.90
N GLY A 99 -14.50 -10.35 2.40
CA GLY A 99 -14.64 -11.73 1.95
C GLY A 99 -15.11 -11.86 0.50
N ASP A 100 -15.23 -10.74 -0.22
CA ASP A 100 -15.67 -10.68 -1.62
C ASP A 100 -14.86 -9.69 -2.47
N LYS A 101 -13.83 -9.06 -1.91
CA LYS A 101 -12.94 -8.08 -2.55
C LYS A 101 -13.62 -6.76 -2.92
N SER A 102 -14.84 -6.51 -2.42
CA SER A 102 -15.61 -5.30 -2.71
C SER A 102 -14.95 -4.00 -2.23
N LEU A 103 -14.02 -4.10 -1.27
CA LEU A 103 -13.28 -2.99 -0.68
C LEU A 103 -11.79 -2.98 -1.09
N ALA A 104 -11.42 -3.73 -2.12
CA ALA A 104 -10.05 -3.80 -2.62
C ALA A 104 -9.62 -2.52 -3.37
N ASP A 105 -10.56 -1.63 -3.69
CA ASP A 105 -10.31 -0.30 -4.27
C ASP A 105 -9.41 0.56 -3.39
N VAL A 106 -9.46 0.38 -2.06
CA VAL A 106 -8.51 1.02 -1.15
C VAL A 106 -7.07 0.61 -1.47
N VAL A 107 -6.79 -0.65 -1.83
CA VAL A 107 -5.44 -1.05 -2.24
C VAL A 107 -5.04 -0.37 -3.55
N ALA A 108 -5.97 -0.18 -4.49
CA ALA A 108 -5.71 0.58 -5.71
C ALA A 108 -5.39 2.06 -5.42
N HIS A 109 -6.07 2.67 -4.45
CA HIS A 109 -5.78 4.02 -3.96
C HIS A 109 -4.35 4.13 -3.41
N GLU A 110 -3.96 3.21 -2.54
CA GLU A 110 -2.60 3.20 -1.98
C GLU A 110 -1.53 2.89 -3.04
N ILE A 111 -1.85 2.09 -4.07
CA ILE A 111 -0.98 1.90 -5.23
C ILE A 111 -0.81 3.23 -5.99
N ALA A 112 -1.90 3.96 -6.25
CA ALA A 112 -1.86 5.22 -6.99
C ALA A 112 -0.93 6.25 -6.32
N HIS A 113 -0.92 6.31 -4.98
CA HIS A 113 0.00 7.16 -4.23
C HIS A 113 1.48 6.93 -4.55
N SER A 114 1.84 5.75 -5.05
CA SER A 114 3.21 5.43 -5.50
C SER A 114 3.71 6.39 -6.58
N TRP A 115 2.82 7.06 -7.31
CA TRP A 115 3.11 8.17 -8.21
C TRP A 115 2.66 9.51 -7.62
N THR A 116 1.41 9.61 -7.18
CA THR A 116 0.76 10.86 -6.72
C THR A 116 0.79 10.96 -5.19
N GLY A 117 1.87 11.52 -4.66
CA GLY A 117 2.11 11.63 -3.23
C GLY A 117 3.51 11.16 -2.86
N ASN A 118 3.90 9.96 -3.29
CA ASN A 118 5.21 9.39 -2.97
C ASN A 118 6.32 9.89 -3.90
N LEU A 119 6.08 9.91 -5.23
CA LEU A 119 7.05 10.45 -6.19
C LEU A 119 6.90 11.96 -6.37
N VAL A 120 5.65 12.44 -6.50
CA VAL A 120 5.33 13.86 -6.51
C VAL A 120 4.56 14.19 -5.25
N THR A 121 5.27 14.70 -4.24
CA THR A 121 4.68 15.07 -2.95
C THR A 121 4.31 16.55 -2.93
N ASN A 122 3.19 16.90 -2.27
CA ASN A 122 2.94 18.28 -1.88
C ASN A 122 4.12 18.88 -1.08
N ALA A 123 4.42 20.16 -1.31
CA ALA A 123 5.50 20.83 -0.59
C ALA A 123 5.10 21.21 0.85
N THR A 124 3.81 21.47 1.06
CA THR A 124 3.21 21.81 2.35
C THR A 124 1.79 21.24 2.42
N TRP A 125 1.30 21.02 3.64
CA TRP A 125 -0.02 20.43 3.90
C TRP A 125 -1.20 21.26 3.39
N THR A 126 -1.02 22.55 3.14
CA THR A 126 -2.04 23.40 2.48
C THR A 126 -2.34 22.93 1.05
N HIS A 127 -1.42 22.18 0.44
CA HIS A 127 -1.54 21.58 -0.88
C HIS A 127 -1.78 20.07 -0.83
N PHE A 128 -2.27 19.54 0.29
CA PHE A 128 -2.55 18.10 0.45
C PHE A 128 -3.49 17.55 -0.64
N TRP A 129 -4.38 18.38 -1.16
CA TRP A 129 -5.25 18.02 -2.29
C TRP A 129 -4.48 17.59 -3.56
N LEU A 130 -3.21 17.99 -3.73
CA LEU A 130 -2.35 17.50 -4.83
C LEU A 130 -2.00 16.01 -4.67
N ASN A 131 -1.92 15.51 -3.43
CA ASN A 131 -1.76 14.08 -3.21
C ASN A 131 -3.13 13.41 -3.47
N GLU A 132 -4.09 13.66 -2.59
CA GLU A 132 -5.37 12.94 -2.57
C GLU A 132 -6.21 13.10 -3.83
N GLY A 133 -6.25 14.30 -4.41
CA GLY A 133 -7.07 14.58 -5.58
C GLY A 133 -6.58 13.82 -6.81
N TRP A 134 -5.27 13.80 -7.03
CA TRP A 134 -4.66 13.06 -8.14
C TRP A 134 -4.68 11.55 -7.87
N THR A 135 -4.44 11.12 -6.63
CA THR A 135 -4.58 9.71 -6.25
C THR A 135 -5.99 9.22 -6.47
N ARG A 136 -7.01 9.95 -6.03
CA ARG A 136 -8.41 9.56 -6.22
C ARG A 136 -8.80 9.51 -7.68
N TRP A 137 -8.35 10.46 -8.50
CA TRP A 137 -8.57 10.40 -9.93
C TRP A 137 -7.91 9.17 -10.56
N PHE A 138 -6.68 8.86 -10.16
CA PHE A 138 -5.90 7.77 -10.72
C PHE A 138 -6.42 6.39 -10.27
N GLU A 139 -6.81 6.25 -9.00
CA GLU A 139 -7.51 5.08 -8.43
C GLU A 139 -8.69 4.65 -9.31
N LEU A 140 -9.54 5.59 -9.74
CA LEU A 140 -10.72 5.31 -10.56
C LEU A 140 -10.38 4.82 -11.99
N THR A 141 -9.11 4.86 -12.38
CA THR A 141 -8.63 4.38 -13.68
C THR A 141 -7.84 3.07 -13.61
N ILE A 142 -7.46 2.66 -12.39
CA ILE A 142 -6.82 1.36 -12.10
C ILE A 142 -7.90 0.28 -12.04
#